data_AF-A0A927BNU1-F1
#
_entry.id   AF-A0A927BNU1-F1
#
_cell.length_a   1.000
_cell.length_b   1.000
_cell.length_c   1.000
_cell.angle_alpha   90.00
_cell.angle_beta   90.00
_cell.angle_gamma   90.00
#
_symmetry.space_group_name_H-M   'P 1'
#
loop_
_entity.id
_entity.type
_entity.pdbx_description
1 polymer ?
#
loop_
_entity_poly.entity_id
_entity_poly.type
_entity_poly.pdbx_seq_one_letter_code
_entity_poly.pdbx_strand_id
1 'polypeptide(L)'
;MAATLFLSACQSSEQVKPIREETIAFDLETAVEMVEKKEKLILDLALREKLSDLEYKELEKTLTQAFGSHSRDILSIFIIHNMDEQAGSDRAVQTTLYPTVFHQGITITRAVVEKRDFENAFFNETRLIITEEYVGDDEKLKDWTRDYIFTPNQNGDWELSGFSGVMNFMGEDFNMDYLALKDDELPLP
;
A
#
# COMPACT_ATOMS: atom_id res chain seq x y z
N MET A 1 -61.31 2.17 0.91
CA MET A 1 -60.02 1.46 1.02
C MET A 1 -59.58 1.11 -0.39
N ALA A 2 -58.39 1.40 -0.89
CA ALA A 2 -57.16 1.89 -0.28
C ALA A 2 -56.49 2.84 -1.31
N ALA A 3 -55.93 3.95 -0.84
CA ALA A 3 -55.09 4.82 -1.65
C ALA A 3 -53.64 4.36 -1.46
N THR A 4 -53.08 3.70 -2.46
CA THR A 4 -51.68 3.30 -2.48
C THR A 4 -50.83 4.53 -2.79
N LEU A 5 -50.26 5.14 -1.77
CA LEU A 5 -49.22 6.16 -1.89
C LEU A 5 -47.92 5.47 -2.34
N PHE A 6 -47.57 5.61 -3.61
CA PHE A 6 -46.21 5.35 -4.07
C PHE A 6 -45.30 6.46 -3.53
N LEU A 7 -44.63 6.19 -2.41
CA LEU A 7 -43.49 6.98 -1.95
C LEU A 7 -42.28 6.64 -2.82
N SER A 8 -42.17 7.29 -3.99
CA SER A 8 -40.92 7.33 -4.75
C SER A 8 -39.97 8.32 -4.07
N ALA A 9 -39.29 7.86 -3.02
CA ALA A 9 -38.14 8.55 -2.46
C ALA A 9 -36.90 8.24 -3.34
N CYS A 10 -36.77 8.94 -4.46
CA CYS A 10 -35.46 9.09 -5.11
C CYS A 10 -34.67 10.14 -4.32
N GLN A 11 -34.01 9.69 -3.24
CA GLN A 11 -33.08 10.52 -2.51
C GLN A 11 -31.76 10.50 -3.29
N SER A 12 -31.65 11.34 -4.33
CA SER A 12 -30.35 11.62 -4.94
C SER A 12 -29.52 12.35 -3.90
N SER A 13 -28.59 11.64 -3.25
CA SER A 13 -27.50 12.29 -2.52
C SER A 13 -26.71 13.06 -3.57
N GLU A 14 -26.93 14.36 -3.70
CA GLU A 14 -26.07 15.22 -4.50
C GLU A 14 -24.64 15.06 -3.96
N GLN A 15 -23.78 14.41 -4.73
CA GLN A 15 -22.36 14.32 -4.40
C GLN A 15 -21.80 15.73 -4.47
N VAL A 16 -21.19 16.19 -3.38
CA VAL A 16 -20.47 17.46 -3.35
C VAL A 16 -19.34 17.37 -4.37
N LYS A 17 -19.33 18.27 -5.36
CA LYS A 17 -18.31 18.30 -6.41
C LYS A 17 -17.25 19.35 -6.09
N PRO A 18 -15.98 19.12 -6.46
CA PRO A 18 -14.96 20.15 -6.34
C PRO A 18 -15.26 21.33 -7.27
N ILE A 19 -14.94 22.54 -6.80
CA ILE A 19 -15.00 23.77 -7.60
C ILE A 19 -13.71 23.99 -8.41
N ARG A 20 -12.61 23.33 -8.01
CA ARG A 20 -11.35 23.31 -8.73
C ARG A 20 -10.64 21.98 -8.49
N GLU A 21 -10.06 21.45 -9.56
CA GLU A 21 -9.17 20.29 -9.52
C GLU A 21 -7.85 20.66 -10.21
N GLU A 22 -6.75 20.22 -9.63
CA GLU A 22 -5.41 20.44 -10.16
C GLU A 22 -4.59 19.16 -9.99
N THR A 23 -3.91 18.74 -11.06
CA THR A 23 -2.96 17.63 -11.03
C THR A 23 -1.59 18.17 -11.44
N ILE A 24 -0.62 18.00 -10.56
CA ILE A 24 0.75 18.50 -10.73
C ILE A 24 1.70 17.31 -10.75
N ALA A 25 2.61 17.27 -11.71
CA ALA A 25 3.67 16.27 -11.71
C ALA A 25 4.53 16.40 -10.44
N PHE A 26 4.79 15.27 -9.79
CA PHE A 26 5.72 15.18 -8.68
C PHE A 26 7.06 14.62 -9.18
N ASP A 27 8.14 14.94 -8.47
CA ASP A 27 9.46 14.45 -8.83
C ASP A 27 9.53 12.92 -8.68
N LEU A 28 9.82 12.23 -9.79
CA LEU A 28 9.75 10.77 -9.84
C LEU A 28 10.87 10.12 -9.03
N GLU A 29 12.06 10.73 -9.01
CA GLU A 29 13.21 10.22 -8.23
C GLU A 29 12.91 10.27 -6.72
N THR A 30 12.37 11.39 -6.25
CA THR A 30 11.88 11.53 -4.87
C THR A 30 10.77 10.51 -4.56
N ALA A 31 9.85 10.28 -5.49
CA ALA A 31 8.79 9.29 -5.32
C ALA A 31 9.34 7.85 -5.18
N VAL A 32 10.32 7.48 -6.01
CA VAL A 32 11.03 6.20 -5.91
C VAL A 32 11.67 6.05 -4.54
N GLU A 33 12.45 7.04 -4.09
CA GLU A 33 13.09 6.97 -2.76
C GLU A 33 12.08 6.81 -1.61
N MET A 34 10.93 7.48 -1.70
CA MET A 34 9.87 7.39 -0.69
C MET A 34 9.29 5.99 -0.59
N VAL A 35 9.09 5.33 -1.74
CA VAL A 35 8.54 3.96 -1.81
C VAL A 35 9.60 2.93 -1.46
N GLU A 36 10.82 3.03 -2.00
CA GLU A 36 11.93 2.11 -1.69
C GLU A 36 12.21 1.99 -0.19
N LYS A 37 12.24 3.12 0.54
CA LYS A 37 12.44 3.13 2.00
C LYS A 37 11.38 2.32 2.75
N LYS A 38 10.15 2.31 2.23
CA LYS A 38 9.02 1.55 2.81
C LYS A 38 9.10 0.09 2.41
N GLU A 39 9.27 -0.18 1.12
CA GLU A 39 9.26 -1.53 0.58
C GLU A 39 10.49 -2.35 0.99
N LYS A 40 11.62 -1.72 1.32
CA LYS A 40 12.77 -2.42 1.88
C LYS A 40 12.41 -3.13 3.19
N LEU A 41 11.61 -2.48 4.04
CA LEU A 41 11.11 -3.10 5.28
C LEU A 41 10.18 -4.29 5.00
N ILE A 42 9.41 -4.22 3.91
CA ILE A 42 8.50 -5.30 3.50
C ILE A 42 9.31 -6.47 2.94
N LEU A 43 10.30 -6.19 2.09
CA LEU A 43 11.21 -7.20 1.55
C LEU A 43 11.98 -7.90 2.67
N ASP A 44 12.56 -7.15 3.60
CA ASP A 44 13.28 -7.68 4.77
C ASP A 44 12.40 -8.57 5.66
N LEU A 45 11.10 -8.28 5.76
CA LEU A 45 10.13 -9.13 6.44
C LEU A 45 9.84 -10.39 5.62
N ALA A 46 9.52 -10.21 4.35
CA ALA A 46 9.03 -11.27 3.48
C ALA A 46 10.07 -12.35 3.17
N LEU A 47 11.37 -12.02 3.27
CA LEU A 47 12.49 -12.95 3.10
C LEU A 47 12.82 -13.76 4.37
N ARG A 48 12.14 -13.50 5.50
CA ARG A 48 12.34 -14.28 6.74
C ARG A 48 11.42 -15.49 6.74
N GLU A 49 11.90 -16.60 7.30
CA GLU A 49 11.04 -17.78 7.54
C GLU A 49 10.19 -17.62 8.81
N LYS A 50 10.75 -16.96 9.83
CA LYS A 50 10.13 -16.81 11.15
C LYS A 50 10.66 -15.59 11.89
N LEU A 51 9.93 -15.18 12.93
CA LEU A 51 10.27 -14.07 13.82
C LEU A 51 10.11 -14.49 15.28
N SER A 52 11.11 -14.21 16.10
CA SER A 52 10.93 -14.28 17.56
C SER A 52 9.98 -13.17 18.05
N ASP A 53 9.44 -13.32 19.26
CA ASP A 53 8.57 -12.31 19.87
C ASP A 53 9.25 -10.93 20.04
N LEU A 54 10.58 -10.91 20.22
CA LEU A 54 11.33 -9.65 20.32
C LEU A 54 11.44 -8.97 18.94
N GLU A 55 11.83 -9.73 17.92
CA GLU A 55 11.94 -9.22 16.54
C GLU A 55 10.59 -8.74 16.02
N TYR A 56 9.50 -9.47 16.31
CA TYR A 56 8.15 -9.06 15.94
C TYR A 56 7.78 -7.69 16.55
N LYS A 57 8.09 -7.45 17.82
CA LYS A 57 7.80 -6.17 18.48
C LYS A 57 8.61 -5.01 17.91
N GLU A 58 9.88 -5.27 17.59
CA GLU A 58 10.75 -4.27 16.95
C GLU A 58 10.28 -3.96 15.53
N LEU A 59 9.88 -4.97 14.79
CA LEU A 59 9.28 -4.84 13.46
C LEU A 59 7.96 -4.07 13.51
N GLU A 60 7.04 -4.39 14.42
CA GLU A 60 5.76 -3.68 14.58
C GLU A 60 6.00 -2.19 14.84
N LYS A 61 6.97 -1.85 15.69
CA LYS A 61 7.35 -0.45 15.94
C LYS A 61 7.87 0.22 14.66
N THR A 62 8.75 -0.45 13.93
CA THR A 62 9.39 0.08 12.72
C THR A 62 8.36 0.27 11.59
N LEU A 63 7.49 -0.71 11.37
CA LEU A 63 6.40 -0.61 10.41
C LEU A 63 5.38 0.44 10.82
N THR A 64 5.08 0.60 12.12
CA THR A 64 4.18 1.68 12.57
C THR A 64 4.76 3.06 12.31
N GLN A 65 6.08 3.24 12.44
CA GLN A 65 6.75 4.49 12.07
C GLN A 65 6.71 4.75 10.56
N ALA A 66 6.86 3.70 9.74
CA ALA A 66 6.88 3.84 8.29
C ALA A 66 5.49 3.92 7.65
N PHE A 67 4.49 3.23 8.19
CA PHE A 67 3.17 3.02 7.57
C PHE A 67 2.00 3.54 8.42
N GLY A 68 2.25 4.06 9.61
CA GLY A 68 1.21 4.58 10.49
C GLY A 68 0.18 3.51 10.85
N SER A 69 -1.11 3.83 10.67
CA SER A 69 -2.21 2.91 10.96
C SER A 69 -2.24 1.66 10.08
N HIS A 70 -1.57 1.69 8.92
CA HIS A 70 -1.55 0.58 7.96
C HIS A 70 -0.54 -0.51 8.30
N SER A 71 0.27 -0.32 9.36
CA SER A 71 1.30 -1.31 9.75
C SER A 71 0.71 -2.68 10.08
N ARG A 72 -0.46 -2.72 10.73
CA ARG A 72 -1.16 -3.96 11.07
C ARG A 72 -1.70 -4.68 9.85
N ASP A 73 -2.23 -3.94 8.89
CA ASP A 73 -2.76 -4.51 7.65
C ASP A 73 -1.63 -5.16 6.85
N ILE A 74 -0.48 -4.49 6.75
CA ILE A 74 0.73 -5.06 6.14
C ILE A 74 1.23 -6.29 6.90
N LEU A 75 1.34 -6.23 8.22
CA LEU A 75 1.77 -7.38 9.03
C LEU A 75 0.85 -8.59 8.84
N SER A 76 -0.46 -8.37 8.69
CA SER A 76 -1.44 -9.44 8.52
C SER A 76 -1.29 -10.22 7.21
N ILE A 77 -0.65 -9.61 6.19
CA ILE A 77 -0.29 -10.30 4.95
C ILE A 77 0.73 -11.41 5.23
N PHE A 78 1.68 -11.16 6.13
CA PHE A 78 2.82 -12.03 6.38
C PHE A 78 2.68 -12.88 7.64
N ILE A 79 1.85 -12.50 8.61
CA ILE A 79 1.81 -13.16 9.92
C ILE A 79 0.37 -13.53 10.26
N ILE A 80 0.10 -14.83 10.34
CA ILE A 80 -1.19 -15.33 10.81
C ILE A 80 -1.20 -15.24 12.33
N HIS A 81 -2.09 -14.42 12.89
CA HIS A 81 -2.36 -14.46 14.32
C HIS A 81 -3.21 -15.69 14.65
N ASN A 82 -2.56 -16.84 14.84
CA ASN A 82 -3.22 -18.02 15.38
C ASN A 82 -3.42 -17.83 16.88
N MET A 83 -4.67 -17.88 17.35
CA MET A 83 -5.00 -17.77 18.78
C MET A 83 -4.39 -18.91 19.63
N ASP A 84 -3.95 -20.00 18.99
CA ASP A 84 -3.32 -21.16 19.61
C ASP A 84 -1.77 -21.07 19.68
N GLU A 85 -1.17 -19.97 19.21
CA GLU A 85 0.28 -19.76 19.35
C GLU A 85 0.66 -19.72 20.83
N GLN A 86 1.48 -20.69 21.27
CA GLN A 86 2.03 -20.70 22.61
C GLN A 86 2.93 -19.47 22.77
N ALA A 87 2.74 -18.74 23.88
CA ALA A 87 3.59 -17.63 24.25
C ALA A 87 5.08 -18.07 24.26
N GLY A 88 5.94 -17.35 23.54
CA GLY A 88 7.36 -17.67 23.40
C GLY A 88 7.73 -18.61 22.25
N SER A 89 6.79 -18.95 21.35
CA SER A 89 7.12 -19.62 20.08
C SER A 89 7.37 -18.61 18.96
N ASP A 90 8.29 -18.94 18.05
CA ASP A 90 8.57 -18.10 16.88
C ASP A 90 7.35 -18.05 15.97
N ARG A 91 7.02 -16.86 15.47
CA ARG A 91 5.93 -16.60 14.52
C ARG A 91 6.39 -16.97 13.12
N ALA A 92 5.68 -17.86 12.45
CA ALA A 92 5.96 -18.18 11.06
C ALA A 92 5.59 -17.00 10.15
N VAL A 93 6.47 -16.72 9.18
CA VAL A 93 6.18 -15.77 8.11
C VAL A 93 5.54 -16.55 6.95
N GLN A 94 4.40 -16.06 6.49
CA GLN A 94 3.65 -16.64 5.39
C GLN A 94 4.37 -16.41 4.07
N THR A 95 4.39 -17.47 3.28
CA THR A 95 4.80 -17.41 1.88
C THR A 95 3.72 -16.70 1.06
N THR A 96 4.06 -15.57 0.47
CA THR A 96 3.21 -14.78 -0.44
C THR A 96 4.13 -13.96 -1.35
N LEU A 97 3.65 -13.60 -2.54
CA LEU A 97 4.32 -12.58 -3.34
C LEU A 97 3.77 -11.21 -2.95
N TYR A 98 4.60 -10.36 -2.39
CA TYR A 98 4.34 -8.93 -2.28
C TYR A 98 5.25 -8.23 -3.31
N PRO A 99 4.73 -7.83 -4.49
CA PRO A 99 5.58 -7.15 -5.47
C PRO A 99 6.11 -5.85 -4.88
N THR A 100 7.36 -5.54 -5.18
CA THR A 100 8.07 -4.32 -4.74
C THR A 100 8.94 -3.83 -5.88
N VAL A 101 9.33 -2.55 -5.85
CA VAL A 101 10.27 -1.92 -6.78
C VAL A 101 11.64 -2.62 -6.85
N PHE A 102 11.95 -3.52 -5.92
CA PHE A 102 13.15 -4.36 -5.97
C PHE A 102 13.00 -5.58 -6.88
N HIS A 103 11.79 -5.94 -7.29
CA HIS A 103 11.55 -7.04 -8.23
C HIS A 103 11.64 -6.58 -9.67
N GLN A 104 12.14 -7.45 -10.54
CA GLN A 104 12.18 -7.25 -11.98
C GLN A 104 10.78 -6.99 -12.54
N GLY A 105 10.67 -5.99 -13.41
CA GLY A 105 9.40 -5.59 -14.01
C GLY A 105 8.50 -4.76 -13.11
N ILE A 106 8.81 -4.54 -11.83
CA ILE A 106 8.05 -3.62 -10.97
C ILE A 106 8.70 -2.24 -10.98
N THR A 107 7.92 -1.19 -11.25
CA THR A 107 8.43 0.17 -11.43
C THR A 107 7.40 1.22 -11.00
N ILE A 108 7.89 2.33 -10.43
CA ILE A 108 7.09 3.54 -10.23
C ILE A 108 6.91 4.25 -11.58
N THR A 109 5.69 4.26 -12.11
CA THR A 109 5.40 4.82 -13.44
C THR A 109 4.77 6.20 -13.39
N ARG A 110 4.19 6.60 -12.25
CA ARG A 110 3.54 7.91 -12.08
C ARG A 110 3.71 8.44 -10.67
N ALA A 111 3.97 9.73 -10.55
CA ALA A 111 3.90 10.45 -9.28
C ALA A 111 3.23 11.81 -9.51
N VAL A 112 2.11 12.06 -8.83
CA VAL A 112 1.34 13.30 -9.00
C VAL A 112 0.78 13.81 -7.68
N VAL A 113 0.72 15.13 -7.54
CA VAL A 113 -0.06 15.79 -6.50
C VAL A 113 -1.43 16.15 -7.07
N GLU A 114 -2.49 15.59 -6.50
CA GLU A 114 -3.87 15.97 -6.77
C GLU A 114 -4.36 16.94 -5.70
N LYS A 115 -4.94 18.06 -6.13
CA LYS A 115 -5.62 19.01 -5.26
C LYS A 115 -7.06 19.16 -5.69
N ARG A 116 -7.97 19.14 -4.71
CA ARG A 116 -9.40 19.36 -4.91
C ARG A 116 -9.87 20.42 -3.94
N ASP A 117 -10.32 21.55 -4.47
CA ASP A 117 -10.93 22.61 -3.68
C ASP A 117 -12.45 22.50 -3.78
N PHE A 118 -13.14 22.64 -2.65
CA PHE A 118 -14.59 22.61 -2.55
C PHE A 118 -15.12 23.95 -2.05
N GLU A 119 -16.43 24.20 -2.21
CA GLU A 119 -17.05 25.42 -1.68
C GLU A 119 -16.84 25.57 -0.16
N ASN A 120 -16.92 24.45 0.56
CA ASN A 120 -16.53 24.39 1.96
C ASN A 120 -15.08 23.91 2.05
N ALA A 121 -14.18 24.80 2.47
CA ALA A 121 -12.75 24.55 2.61
C ALA A 121 -12.41 23.38 3.56
N PHE A 122 -13.33 22.99 4.45
CA PHE A 122 -13.18 21.78 5.27
C PHE A 122 -13.00 20.51 4.44
N PHE A 123 -13.57 20.46 3.24
CA PHE A 123 -13.45 19.32 2.33
C PHE A 123 -12.26 19.44 1.37
N ASN A 124 -11.46 20.51 1.43
CA ASN A 124 -10.31 20.63 0.55
C ASN A 124 -9.33 19.48 0.78
N GLU A 125 -8.83 18.92 -0.32
CA GLU A 125 -7.94 17.78 -0.28
C GLU A 125 -6.67 18.08 -1.05
N THR A 126 -5.55 17.59 -0.53
CA THR A 126 -4.27 17.53 -1.23
C THR A 126 -3.67 16.17 -0.97
N ARG A 127 -3.42 15.41 -2.05
CA ARG A 127 -2.90 14.05 -1.97
C ARG A 127 -1.74 13.89 -2.94
N LEU A 128 -0.67 13.25 -2.51
CA LEU A 128 0.37 12.73 -3.41
C LEU A 128 0.03 11.27 -3.70
N ILE A 129 -0.06 10.94 -4.98
CA ILE A 129 -0.31 9.59 -5.47
C ILE A 129 0.95 9.13 -6.20
N ILE A 130 1.54 8.04 -5.73
CA ILE A 130 2.67 7.37 -6.37
C ILE A 130 2.18 6.01 -6.86
N THR A 131 2.16 5.82 -8.17
CA THR A 131 1.66 4.62 -8.85
C THR A 131 2.83 3.72 -9.22
N GLU A 132 2.72 2.47 -8.80
CA GLU A 132 3.59 1.37 -9.11
C GLU A 132 2.86 0.38 -10.03
N GLU A 133 3.57 -0.15 -11.03
CA GLU A 133 3.01 -1.06 -12.03
C GLU A 133 3.99 -2.19 -12.37
N TYR A 134 3.43 -3.30 -12.85
CA TYR A 134 4.20 -4.37 -13.48
C TYR A 134 4.28 -4.12 -14.98
N VAL A 135 5.49 -3.93 -15.48
CA VAL A 135 5.81 -3.63 -16.89
C VAL A 135 6.52 -4.77 -17.60
N GLY A 136 6.55 -5.97 -17.00
CA GLY A 136 7.13 -7.16 -17.60
C GLY A 136 6.12 -7.98 -18.41
N ASP A 137 6.56 -9.16 -18.87
CA ASP A 137 5.80 -10.02 -19.79
C ASP A 137 5.03 -11.16 -19.09
N ASP A 138 5.03 -11.23 -17.76
CA ASP A 138 4.28 -12.25 -17.01
C ASP A 138 2.78 -11.97 -17.02
N GLU A 139 2.03 -12.82 -17.73
CA GLU A 139 0.57 -12.71 -17.85
C GLU A 139 -0.18 -12.84 -16.52
N LYS A 140 0.39 -13.49 -15.48
CA LYS A 140 -0.26 -13.56 -14.15
C LYS A 140 -0.22 -12.23 -13.39
N LEU A 141 0.73 -11.36 -13.74
CA LEU A 141 0.92 -10.04 -13.12
C LEU A 141 0.50 -8.89 -14.04
N LYS A 142 -0.08 -9.22 -15.20
CA LYS A 142 -0.59 -8.24 -16.15
C LYS A 142 -1.62 -7.33 -15.49
N ASP A 143 -1.53 -6.04 -15.81
CA ASP A 143 -2.37 -4.97 -15.25
C ASP A 143 -2.25 -4.83 -13.72
N TRP A 144 -1.27 -5.48 -13.07
CA TRP A 144 -1.00 -5.24 -11.66
C TRP A 144 -0.55 -3.81 -11.46
N THR A 145 -1.20 -3.16 -10.51
CA THR A 145 -0.90 -1.80 -10.09
C THR A 145 -1.17 -1.62 -8.61
N ARG A 146 -0.41 -0.72 -7.99
CA ARG A 146 -0.59 -0.26 -6.63
C ARG A 146 -0.33 1.24 -6.55
N ASP A 147 -1.25 1.96 -5.92
CA ASP A 147 -1.03 3.36 -5.56
C ASP A 147 -0.68 3.47 -4.08
N TYR A 148 0.40 4.20 -3.78
CA TYR A 148 0.64 4.77 -2.47
C TYR A 148 0.02 6.17 -2.41
N ILE A 149 -0.85 6.40 -1.42
CA ILE A 149 -1.58 7.66 -1.27
C ILE A 149 -1.09 8.36 -0.01
N PHE A 150 -0.51 9.55 -0.18
CA PHE A 150 0.01 10.36 0.91
C PHE A 150 -0.79 11.65 1.08
N THR A 151 -0.89 12.14 2.31
CA THR A 151 -1.45 13.44 2.66
C THR A 151 -0.42 14.28 3.41
N PRO A 152 -0.41 15.61 3.26
CA PRO A 152 0.51 16.46 4.02
C PRO A 152 0.12 16.46 5.50
N ASN A 153 1.11 16.30 6.38
CA ASN A 153 0.94 16.44 7.82
C ASN A 153 1.06 17.92 8.25
N GLN A 154 1.00 18.20 9.55
CA GLN A 154 1.08 19.56 10.11
C GLN A 154 2.40 20.29 9.82
N ASN A 155 3.49 19.56 9.54
CA ASN A 155 4.79 20.11 9.20
C ASN A 155 4.96 20.33 7.69
N GLY A 156 3.99 19.88 6.88
CA GLY A 156 4.07 19.90 5.42
C GLY A 156 4.78 18.69 4.82
N ASP A 157 5.13 17.67 5.62
CA ASP A 157 5.71 16.42 5.12
C ASP A 157 4.61 15.46 4.65
N TRP A 158 4.93 14.59 3.69
CA TRP A 158 4.02 13.57 3.19
C TRP A 158 3.92 12.37 4.14
N GLU A 159 2.72 12.13 4.67
CA GLU A 159 2.41 10.95 5.48
C GLU A 159 1.53 9.98 4.70
N LEU A 160 1.82 8.68 4.79
CA LEU A 160 1.05 7.65 4.11
C LEU A 160 -0.36 7.59 4.70
N SER A 161 -1.35 7.81 3.85
CA SER A 161 -2.77 7.85 4.21
C SER A 161 -3.53 6.62 3.72
N GLY A 162 -3.02 5.91 2.70
CA GLY A 162 -3.64 4.68 2.23
C GLY A 162 -2.98 4.08 1.00
N PHE A 163 -3.60 3.00 0.53
CA PHE A 163 -3.25 2.27 -0.67
C PHE A 163 -4.47 2.10 -1.57
N SER A 164 -4.24 1.90 -2.86
CA SER A 164 -5.24 1.40 -3.81
C SER A 164 -4.58 0.35 -4.71
N GLY A 165 -5.39 -0.51 -5.33
CA GLY A 165 -4.88 -1.61 -6.17
C GLY A 165 -4.62 -2.90 -5.38
N VAL A 166 -3.67 -3.71 -5.86
CA VAL A 166 -3.41 -5.05 -5.33
C VAL A 166 -2.14 -5.07 -4.50
N MET A 167 -2.26 -5.42 -3.22
CA MET A 167 -1.12 -5.42 -2.28
C MET A 167 -0.20 -6.63 -2.45
N ASN A 168 -0.77 -7.82 -2.55
CA ASN A 168 -0.04 -9.09 -2.64
C ASN A 168 -0.82 -10.14 -3.42
N PHE A 169 -0.13 -11.20 -3.82
CA PHE A 169 -0.71 -12.39 -4.43
C PHE A 169 -0.53 -13.59 -3.50
N MET A 170 -1.61 -14.36 -3.33
CA MET A 170 -1.63 -15.59 -2.53
C MET A 170 -1.86 -16.79 -3.45
N GLY A 171 -1.28 -17.93 -3.09
CA GLY A 171 -1.40 -19.19 -3.81
C GLY A 171 -0.08 -19.98 -3.78
N GLU A 172 -0.13 -21.28 -4.07
CA GLU A 172 1.05 -22.14 -4.02
C GLU A 172 2.18 -21.66 -4.95
N ASP A 173 1.82 -21.02 -6.06
CA ASP A 173 2.77 -20.47 -7.03
C ASP A 173 3.37 -19.12 -6.58
N PHE A 174 2.76 -18.40 -5.63
CA PHE A 174 3.14 -17.02 -5.32
C PHE A 174 3.95 -16.94 -4.03
N ASN A 175 5.23 -16.62 -4.18
CA ASN A 175 6.18 -16.36 -3.12
C ASN A 175 7.13 -15.22 -3.53
N MET A 176 8.00 -14.78 -2.62
CA MET A 176 8.93 -13.67 -2.90
C MET A 176 9.95 -13.98 -4.01
N ASP A 177 10.22 -15.25 -4.30
CA ASP A 177 11.11 -15.66 -5.38
C ASP A 177 10.38 -15.82 -6.73
N TYR A 178 9.07 -15.57 -6.78
CA TYR A 178 8.27 -15.67 -8.01
C TYR A 178 8.77 -14.71 -9.09
N LEU A 179 9.12 -13.47 -8.69
CA LEU A 179 9.84 -12.52 -9.52
C LEU A 179 11.29 -12.45 -9.06
N ALA A 180 12.23 -12.43 -9.99
CA ALA A 180 13.63 -12.19 -9.65
C ALA A 180 13.81 -10.78 -9.06
N LEU A 181 14.70 -10.64 -8.07
CA LEU A 181 15.14 -9.32 -7.61
C LEU A 181 16.06 -8.66 -8.65
N LYS A 182 16.13 -7.33 -8.61
CA LYS A 182 17.09 -6.53 -9.40
C LYS A 182 18.51 -6.74 -8.87
N ASP A 183 19.49 -6.79 -9.77
CA ASP A 183 20.87 -7.26 -9.50
C ASP A 183 21.63 -6.48 -8.41
N ASP A 184 21.20 -5.26 -8.06
CA ASP A 184 21.89 -4.39 -7.10
C ASP A 184 21.55 -4.67 -5.61
N GLU A 185 20.67 -5.64 -5.31
CA GLU A 185 20.13 -5.85 -3.95
C GLU A 185 20.32 -7.30 -3.42
N LEU A 186 21.14 -8.14 -4.08
CA LEU A 186 21.59 -9.37 -3.44
C LEU A 186 22.57 -9.02 -2.30
N PRO A 187 22.39 -9.51 -1.06
CA PRO A 187 23.44 -9.39 -0.06
C PRO A 187 24.70 -10.04 -0.62
N LEU A 188 25.83 -9.32 -0.54
CA LEU A 188 27.12 -9.87 -0.96
C LEU A 188 27.37 -11.21 -0.22
N PRO A 189 27.94 -12.21 -0.91
CA PRO A 189 28.16 -13.54 -0.36
C PRO A 189 29.10 -13.55 0.85
#